data_AF-A0A1H8YQ80-F1
#
_entry.id   AF-A0A1H8YQ80-F1
#
_cell.length_a   1.000
_cell.length_b   1.000
_cell.length_c   1.000
_cell.angle_alpha   90.00
_cell.angle_beta   90.00
_cell.angle_gamma   90.00
#
_symmetry.space_group_name_H-M   'P 1'
#
loop_
_entity.id
_entity.type
_entity.pdbx_description
1 polymer ?
#
loop_
_entity_poly.entity_id
_entity_poly.type
_entity_poly.pdbx_seq_one_letter_code
_entity_poly.pdbx_strand_id
1 'polypeptide(L)'
;MRTLSAPHPEWPETVELDFGRIDADPDAALRFVAGLAGSAQRLRLPEPFAFGEQAHRDATMVRLLATAAAAFVPVDWTLRKSLPGTIPERALCHLPPPRDDGEPGRRWREAHGTGTCTYRYGPGFVLIHDTRPGGPINRVHVEAGWVDAFRTLAGTDRPPADGPASDLVDQLVAHQLALRLDDRYAVVLPYHADRRPPPGREPGP
;
A
#
# COMPACT_ATOMS: atom_id res chain seq x y z
N MET A 1 -3.39 35.67 1.13
CA MET A 1 -3.11 34.32 1.67
C MET A 1 -2.02 33.71 0.80
N ARG A 2 -0.77 33.64 1.28
CA ARG A 2 0.34 33.05 0.51
C ARG A 2 0.35 31.55 0.78
N THR A 3 -0.03 30.75 -0.21
CA THR A 3 0.16 29.31 -0.18
C THR A 3 1.66 29.07 -0.23
N LEU A 4 2.27 28.64 0.89
CA LEU A 4 3.62 28.10 0.87
C LEU A 4 3.56 26.74 0.18
N SER A 5 3.63 26.73 -1.15
CA SER A 5 3.89 25.51 -1.88
C SER A 5 5.38 25.25 -1.71
N ALA A 6 5.75 24.42 -0.74
CA ALA A 6 7.08 23.84 -0.76
C ALA A 6 7.24 23.14 -2.13
N PRO A 7 8.33 23.38 -2.87
CA PRO A 7 8.59 22.59 -4.07
C PRO A 7 8.57 21.12 -3.64
N HIS A 8 7.86 20.27 -4.40
CA HIS A 8 7.99 18.83 -4.23
C HIS A 8 9.49 18.51 -4.23
N PRO A 9 9.99 17.68 -3.30
CA PRO A 9 11.39 17.29 -3.34
C PRO A 9 11.70 16.82 -4.76
N GLU A 10 12.66 17.45 -5.42
CA GLU A 10 13.23 16.88 -6.62
C GLU A 10 13.83 15.55 -6.16
N TRP A 11 13.35 14.46 -6.75
CA TRP A 11 13.90 13.13 -6.50
C TRP A 11 14.99 12.96 -7.55
N PRO A 12 16.26 13.33 -7.26
CA PRO A 12 17.28 13.57 -8.27
C PRO A 12 17.65 12.30 -9.05
N GLU A 13 17.36 11.13 -8.50
CA GLU A 13 17.78 9.85 -9.06
C GLU A 13 16.61 8.86 -9.13
N THR A 14 16.48 8.23 -10.30
CA THR A 14 15.51 7.17 -10.57
C THR A 14 16.22 5.85 -10.50
N VAL A 15 15.68 4.93 -9.70
CA VAL A 15 16.21 3.59 -9.56
C VAL A 15 15.21 2.61 -10.15
N GLU A 16 15.68 1.77 -11.06
CA GLU A 16 14.87 0.76 -11.72
C GLU A 16 14.90 -0.56 -10.94
N LEU A 17 13.73 -1.17 -10.82
CA LEU A 17 13.57 -2.50 -10.25
C LEU A 17 12.69 -3.32 -11.19
N ASP A 18 13.28 -4.35 -11.80
CA ASP A 18 12.57 -5.27 -12.70
C ASP A 18 11.83 -6.36 -11.92
N PHE A 19 10.81 -6.95 -12.55
CA PHE A 19 10.03 -8.02 -11.93
C PHE A 19 10.82 -9.32 -11.72
N GLY A 20 11.90 -9.56 -12.46
CA GLY A 20 12.75 -10.72 -12.24
C GLY A 20 13.45 -10.67 -10.87
N ARG A 21 13.95 -9.49 -10.49
CA ARG A 21 14.54 -9.24 -9.16
C ARG A 21 13.49 -9.28 -8.06
N ILE A 22 12.28 -8.75 -8.32
CA ILE A 22 11.16 -8.80 -7.38
C ILE A 22 10.76 -10.25 -7.11
N ASP A 23 10.60 -11.07 -8.16
CA ASP A 23 10.17 -12.45 -8.04
C ASP A 23 11.24 -13.34 -7.38
N ALA A 24 12.53 -13.03 -7.58
CA ALA A 24 13.63 -13.79 -7.01
C ALA A 24 13.71 -13.66 -5.48
N ASP A 25 13.45 -12.46 -4.94
CA ASP A 25 13.40 -12.21 -3.49
C ASP A 25 12.45 -11.04 -3.18
N PRO A 26 11.14 -11.32 -3.02
CA PRO A 26 10.14 -10.30 -2.73
C PRO A 26 10.46 -9.49 -1.48
N ASP A 27 10.93 -10.13 -0.41
CA ASP A 27 11.19 -9.43 0.84
C ASP A 27 12.43 -8.53 0.74
N ALA A 28 13.45 -8.91 -0.04
CA ALA A 28 14.56 -8.01 -0.35
C ALA A 28 14.11 -6.83 -1.20
N ALA A 29 13.22 -7.03 -2.18
CA ALA A 29 12.64 -5.95 -2.96
C ALA A 29 11.87 -4.96 -2.08
N LEU A 30 11.04 -5.44 -1.14
CA LEU A 30 10.33 -4.57 -0.19
C LEU A 30 11.28 -3.77 0.71
N ARG A 31 12.32 -4.41 1.27
CA ARG A 31 13.36 -3.72 2.06
C ARG A 31 14.11 -2.68 1.24
N PHE A 32 14.43 -3.00 -0.01
CA PHE A 32 15.08 -2.09 -0.94
C PHE A 32 14.22 -0.86 -1.19
N VAL A 33 12.94 -1.04 -1.51
CA VAL A 33 11.99 0.07 -1.74
C VAL A 33 11.85 0.95 -0.49
N ALA A 34 11.73 0.36 0.69
CA ALA A 34 11.68 1.12 1.95
C ALA A 34 12.96 1.97 2.17
N GLY A 35 14.12 1.50 1.70
CA GLY A 35 15.40 2.20 1.80
C GLY A 35 15.54 3.42 0.89
N LEU A 36 14.79 3.50 -0.22
CA LEU A 36 14.90 4.60 -1.20
C LEU A 36 14.57 5.97 -0.61
N ALA A 37 13.71 6.01 0.41
CA ALA A 37 13.37 7.25 1.12
C ALA A 37 14.60 7.87 1.80
N GLY A 38 15.53 7.04 2.33
CA GLY A 38 16.76 7.52 2.96
C GLY A 38 17.74 8.19 1.99
N SER A 39 17.62 7.89 0.70
CA SER A 39 18.46 8.42 -0.38
C SER A 39 17.75 9.44 -1.26
N ALA A 40 16.52 9.84 -0.94
CA ALA A 40 15.67 10.69 -1.79
C ALA A 40 15.57 10.18 -3.24
N GLN A 41 15.48 8.85 -3.43
CA GLN A 41 15.38 8.20 -4.74
C GLN A 41 13.95 7.79 -5.07
N ARG A 42 13.56 7.88 -6.35
CA ARG A 42 12.28 7.37 -6.82
C ARG A 42 12.43 5.98 -7.41
N LEU A 43 11.36 5.19 -7.30
CA LEU A 43 11.27 3.87 -7.89
C LEU A 43 10.68 3.95 -9.31
N ARG A 44 11.27 3.22 -10.26
CA ARG A 44 10.66 2.95 -11.56
C ARG A 44 10.55 1.46 -11.81
N LEU A 45 9.35 1.02 -12.20
CA LEU A 45 9.08 -0.33 -12.68
C LEU A 45 8.97 -0.25 -14.22
N PRO A 46 10.00 -0.67 -14.97
CA PRO A 46 10.07 -0.39 -16.40
C PRO A 46 9.04 -1.19 -17.21
N GLU A 47 8.69 -2.40 -16.78
CA GLU A 47 7.69 -3.21 -17.46
C GLU A 47 6.25 -2.86 -17.02
N PRO A 48 5.27 -2.84 -17.94
CA PRO A 48 3.87 -2.72 -17.57
C PRO A 48 3.39 -3.92 -16.74
N PHE A 49 2.70 -3.68 -15.64
CA PHE A 49 2.15 -4.72 -14.75
C PHE A 49 0.68 -5.02 -15.07
N ALA A 50 0.26 -6.28 -14.88
CA ALA A 50 -1.11 -6.72 -15.10
C ALA A 50 -1.61 -7.53 -13.91
N PHE A 51 -2.65 -7.05 -13.25
CA PHE A 51 -3.30 -7.79 -12.16
C PHE A 51 -4.15 -8.97 -12.69
N GLY A 52 -4.31 -9.99 -11.86
CA GLY A 52 -5.18 -11.15 -12.10
C GLY A 52 -4.52 -12.28 -12.89
N GLU A 53 -3.22 -12.19 -13.18
CA GLU A 53 -2.49 -13.26 -13.86
C GLU A 53 -1.94 -14.29 -12.86
N GLN A 54 -1.37 -13.82 -11.75
CA GLN A 54 -0.74 -14.67 -10.74
C GLN A 54 -0.90 -14.02 -9.36
N ALA A 55 -1.66 -14.67 -8.46
CA ALA A 55 -2.00 -14.10 -7.16
C ALA A 55 -0.77 -13.71 -6.31
N HIS A 56 0.32 -14.47 -6.37
CA HIS A 56 1.56 -14.14 -5.67
C HIS A 56 2.24 -12.87 -6.19
N ARG A 57 2.20 -12.63 -7.51
CA ARG A 57 2.72 -11.39 -8.11
C ARG A 57 1.83 -10.21 -7.80
N ASP A 58 0.51 -10.40 -7.85
CA ASP A 58 -0.46 -9.38 -7.47
C ASP A 58 -0.26 -8.96 -6.01
N ALA A 59 -0.09 -9.93 -5.11
CA ALA A 59 0.19 -9.69 -3.70
C ALA A 59 1.49 -8.92 -3.50
N THR A 60 2.56 -9.34 -4.19
CA THR A 60 3.87 -8.69 -4.12
C THR A 60 3.79 -7.24 -4.62
N MET A 61 3.09 -7.00 -5.73
CA MET A 61 2.89 -5.67 -6.28
C MET A 61 2.11 -4.77 -5.31
N VAL A 62 1.03 -5.27 -4.70
CA VAL A 62 0.28 -4.51 -3.67
C VAL A 62 1.18 -4.17 -2.49
N ARG A 63 1.95 -5.14 -1.97
CA ARG A 63 2.88 -4.92 -0.85
C ARG A 63 3.99 -3.93 -1.19
N LEU A 64 4.51 -3.97 -2.41
CA LEU A 64 5.55 -3.05 -2.91
C LEU A 64 5.02 -1.63 -2.98
N LEU A 65 3.84 -1.43 -3.58
CA LEU A 65 3.18 -0.13 -3.65
C LEU A 65 2.81 0.40 -2.26
N ALA A 66 2.34 -0.46 -1.35
CA ALA A 66 2.05 -0.10 0.04
C ALA A 66 3.32 0.31 0.81
N THR A 67 4.44 -0.39 0.57
CA THR A 67 5.74 -0.05 1.16
C THR A 67 6.24 1.30 0.66
N ALA A 68 6.14 1.55 -0.64
CA ALA A 68 6.50 2.84 -1.22
C ALA A 68 5.60 3.97 -0.68
N ALA A 69 4.29 3.74 -0.55
CA ALA A 69 3.36 4.71 0.02
C ALA A 69 3.68 5.03 1.49
N ALA A 70 3.98 4.02 2.30
CA ALA A 70 4.36 4.19 3.70
C ALA A 70 5.66 5.01 3.84
N ALA A 71 6.61 4.81 2.94
CA ALA A 71 7.90 5.49 2.92
C ALA A 71 7.89 6.82 2.14
N PHE A 72 6.73 7.24 1.59
CA PHE A 72 6.60 8.41 0.70
C PHE A 72 7.54 8.35 -0.52
N VAL A 73 7.90 7.15 -1.00
CA VAL A 73 8.71 6.93 -2.20
C VAL A 73 7.81 7.06 -3.43
N PRO A 74 8.10 7.97 -4.38
CA PRO A 74 7.38 8.04 -5.64
C PRO A 74 7.64 6.78 -6.46
N VAL A 75 6.59 6.24 -7.04
CA VAL A 75 6.66 5.07 -7.92
C VAL A 75 6.19 5.47 -9.30
N ASP A 76 7.04 5.21 -10.28
CA ASP A 76 6.74 5.32 -11.70
C ASP A 76 6.50 3.91 -12.26
N TRP A 77 5.25 3.61 -12.64
CA TRP A 77 4.87 2.31 -13.16
C TRP A 77 3.67 2.42 -14.11
N THR A 78 3.48 1.41 -14.95
CA THR A 78 2.41 1.38 -15.95
C THR A 78 1.49 0.19 -15.73
N LEU A 79 0.18 0.41 -15.86
CA LEU A 79 -0.81 -0.65 -15.85
C LEU A 79 -1.03 -1.14 -17.29
N ARG A 80 -0.89 -2.45 -17.53
CA ARG A 80 -1.01 -3.05 -18.88
C ARG A 80 -2.46 -3.15 -19.35
N LYS A 81 -3.40 -3.38 -18.43
CA LYS A 81 -4.83 -3.60 -18.68
C LYS A 81 -5.65 -3.22 -17.45
N SER A 82 -6.95 -2.97 -17.64
CA SER A 82 -7.87 -2.69 -16.53
C SER A 82 -7.80 -3.74 -15.42
N LEU A 83 -8.06 -3.32 -14.18
CA LEU A 83 -8.14 -4.24 -13.05
C LEU A 83 -9.18 -5.35 -13.33
N PRO A 84 -8.89 -6.60 -12.96
CA PRO A 84 -9.89 -7.67 -13.03
C PRO A 84 -11.07 -7.33 -12.10
N GLY A 85 -12.28 -7.79 -12.44
CA GLY A 85 -13.48 -7.51 -11.65
C GLY A 85 -13.43 -8.06 -10.21
N THR A 86 -12.50 -8.96 -9.92
CA THR A 86 -12.21 -9.49 -8.59
C THR A 86 -11.46 -8.50 -7.69
N ILE A 87 -10.85 -7.45 -8.25
CA ILE A 87 -10.13 -6.41 -7.51
C ILE A 87 -10.93 -5.10 -7.58
N PRO A 88 -11.60 -4.68 -6.49
CA PRO A 88 -12.31 -3.41 -6.47
C PRO A 88 -11.36 -2.23 -6.66
N GLU A 89 -11.71 -1.24 -7.50
CA GLU A 89 -10.86 -0.05 -7.72
C GLU A 89 -10.54 0.70 -6.41
N ARG A 90 -11.54 0.81 -5.51
CA ARG A 90 -11.37 1.40 -4.17
C ARG A 90 -10.29 0.69 -3.34
N ALA A 91 -10.07 -0.61 -3.58
CA ALA A 91 -9.11 -1.38 -2.80
C ALA A 91 -7.68 -0.88 -2.98
N LEU A 92 -7.35 -0.30 -4.14
CA LEU A 92 -5.98 0.10 -4.48
C LEU A 92 -5.79 1.62 -4.60
N CYS A 93 -6.86 2.41 -4.56
CA CYS A 93 -6.77 3.85 -4.80
C CYS A 93 -5.89 4.62 -3.79
N HIS A 94 -5.65 4.10 -2.59
CA HIS A 94 -4.73 4.70 -1.61
C HIS A 94 -3.25 4.44 -1.90
N LEU A 95 -2.94 3.61 -2.90
CA LEU A 95 -1.59 3.26 -3.33
C LEU A 95 -1.13 4.12 -4.52
N PRO A 96 0.19 4.26 -4.75
CA PRO A 96 0.72 5.10 -5.82
C PRO A 96 0.13 4.69 -7.17
N PRO A 97 -0.56 5.60 -7.87
CA PRO A 97 -1.28 5.27 -9.08
C PRO A 97 -0.32 5.01 -10.25
N PRO A 98 -0.71 4.22 -11.26
CA PRO A 98 0.07 4.06 -12.47
C PRO A 98 0.09 5.36 -13.28
N ARG A 99 1.08 5.50 -14.16
CA ARG A 99 1.22 6.62 -15.10
C ARG A 99 0.29 6.59 -16.30
N ASP A 100 -0.27 5.42 -16.62
CA ASP A 100 -1.08 5.20 -17.83
C ASP A 100 -2.15 6.29 -18.04
N ASP A 101 -2.21 6.88 -19.24
CA ASP A 101 -3.20 7.90 -19.61
C ASP A 101 -4.55 7.31 -20.02
N GLY A 102 -4.63 5.99 -20.11
CA GLY A 102 -5.89 5.28 -20.22
C GLY A 102 -6.83 5.54 -19.04
N GLU A 103 -8.12 5.32 -19.29
CA GLU A 103 -9.17 5.60 -18.31
C GLU A 103 -8.97 4.92 -16.94
N PRO A 104 -8.49 3.67 -16.84
CA PRO A 104 -8.20 3.05 -15.54
C PRO A 104 -7.14 3.81 -14.74
N GLY A 105 -6.05 4.22 -15.39
CA GLY A 105 -4.98 4.98 -14.74
C GLY A 105 -5.44 6.36 -14.29
N ARG A 106 -6.22 7.04 -15.14
CA ARG A 106 -6.83 8.34 -14.83
C ARG A 106 -7.75 8.26 -13.60
N ARG A 107 -8.70 7.32 -13.58
CA ARG A 107 -9.63 7.15 -12.45
C ARG A 107 -8.90 6.82 -11.15
N TRP A 108 -7.85 6.00 -11.22
CA TRP A 108 -7.00 5.73 -10.06
C TRP A 108 -6.33 7.01 -9.56
N ARG A 109 -5.71 7.80 -10.45
CA ARG A 109 -5.09 9.10 -10.07
C ARG A 109 -6.10 10.08 -9.46
N GLU A 110 -7.30 10.16 -10.01
CA GLU A 110 -8.36 11.04 -9.49
C GLU A 110 -8.87 10.61 -8.11
N ALA A 111 -8.94 9.30 -7.84
CA ALA A 111 -9.32 8.75 -6.54
C ALA A 111 -8.17 8.70 -5.52
N HIS A 112 -6.93 8.90 -5.97
CA HIS A 112 -5.75 8.68 -5.13
C HIS A 112 -5.56 9.77 -4.08
N GLY A 113 -5.32 9.32 -2.85
CA GLY A 113 -4.93 10.18 -1.74
C GLY A 113 -3.96 9.46 -0.81
N THR A 114 -2.81 10.08 -0.56
CA THR A 114 -1.82 9.56 0.39
C THR A 114 -2.37 9.60 1.83
N GLY A 115 -2.08 8.58 2.62
CA GLY A 115 -2.52 8.48 4.01
C GLY A 115 -4.01 8.21 4.20
N THR A 116 -4.74 7.86 3.14
CA THR A 116 -6.20 7.60 3.20
C THR A 116 -6.55 6.18 3.64
N CYS A 117 -5.61 5.26 3.72
CA CYS A 117 -5.81 3.91 4.25
C CYS A 117 -4.54 3.47 4.99
N THR A 118 -4.55 3.62 6.31
CA THR A 118 -3.36 3.44 7.15
C THR A 118 -3.71 2.73 8.45
N TYR A 119 -2.71 2.14 9.11
CA TYR A 119 -2.86 1.65 10.48
C TYR A 119 -1.70 2.09 11.36
N ARG A 120 -1.92 2.05 12.68
CA ARG A 120 -0.89 2.22 13.69
C ARG A 120 -1.13 1.33 14.90
N TYR A 121 -0.05 0.89 15.53
CA TYR A 121 -0.13 0.22 16.83
C TYR A 121 -0.31 1.24 17.96
N GLY A 122 -1.25 0.94 18.85
CA GLY A 122 -1.40 1.59 20.15
C GLY A 122 -1.14 0.61 21.29
N PRO A 123 -1.18 1.06 22.55
CA PRO A 123 -1.03 0.18 23.70
C PRO A 123 -2.15 -0.87 23.77
N GLY A 124 -1.87 -2.08 23.30
CA GLY A 124 -2.83 -3.20 23.29
C GLY A 124 -3.92 -3.11 22.21
N PHE A 125 -3.73 -2.31 21.16
CA PHE A 125 -4.69 -2.25 20.05
C PHE A 125 -4.05 -1.84 18.72
N VAL A 126 -4.78 -2.02 17.62
CA VAL A 126 -4.46 -1.41 16.32
C VAL A 126 -5.58 -0.45 15.91
N LEU A 127 -5.22 0.75 15.47
CA LEU A 127 -6.16 1.69 14.88
C LEU A 127 -5.96 1.71 13.38
N ILE A 128 -6.99 1.33 12.62
CA ILE A 128 -7.05 1.46 11.18
C ILE A 128 -7.86 2.72 10.84
N HIS A 129 -7.31 3.54 9.95
CA HIS A 129 -7.94 4.74 9.43
C HIS A 129 -8.13 4.61 7.92
N ASP A 130 -9.38 4.55 7.48
CA ASP A 130 -9.78 4.48 6.08
C ASP A 130 -10.71 5.65 5.73
N THR A 131 -10.22 6.56 4.90
CA THR A 131 -10.93 7.70 4.32
C THR A 131 -10.89 7.65 2.80
N ARG A 132 -10.70 6.47 2.19
CA ARG A 132 -10.74 6.32 0.72
C ARG A 132 -12.10 6.80 0.18
N PRO A 133 -12.18 7.29 -1.06
CA PRO A 133 -13.44 7.67 -1.69
C PRO A 133 -14.31 6.45 -2.03
N GLY A 134 -15.63 6.63 -2.07
CA GLY A 134 -16.59 5.58 -2.49
C GLY A 134 -17.03 4.61 -1.39
N GLY A 135 -16.92 4.99 -0.11
CA GLY A 135 -17.28 4.15 1.04
C GLY A 135 -17.26 4.95 2.35
N PRO A 136 -17.71 4.36 3.47
CA PRO A 136 -17.75 5.05 4.75
C PRO A 136 -16.34 5.40 5.24
N ILE A 137 -16.22 6.53 5.95
CA ILE A 137 -15.02 6.84 6.72
C ILE A 137 -14.97 5.88 7.89
N ASN A 138 -13.99 4.99 7.90
CA ASN A 138 -13.85 3.95 8.93
C ASN A 138 -12.67 4.27 9.84
N ARG A 139 -12.96 4.26 11.14
CA ARG A 139 -11.95 4.15 12.20
C ARG A 139 -12.17 2.82 12.88
N VAL A 140 -11.45 1.79 12.43
CA VAL A 140 -11.60 0.44 12.97
C VAL A 140 -10.60 0.26 14.10
N HIS A 141 -11.12 -0.18 15.24
CA HIS A 141 -10.34 -0.51 16.42
C HIS A 141 -10.18 -2.02 16.49
N VAL A 142 -8.97 -2.52 16.27
CA VAL A 142 -8.64 -3.92 16.48
C VAL A 142 -8.26 -4.09 17.95
N GLU A 143 -9.12 -4.79 18.68
CA GLU A 143 -8.98 -5.00 20.12
C GLU A 143 -7.80 -5.91 20.48
N ALA A 144 -7.38 -5.87 21.75
CA ALA A 144 -6.20 -6.57 22.26
C ALA A 144 -6.11 -8.05 21.87
N GLY A 145 -7.23 -8.78 21.90
CA GLY A 145 -7.28 -10.21 21.55
C GLY A 145 -6.95 -10.51 20.08
N TRP A 146 -6.98 -9.50 19.20
CA TRP A 146 -6.74 -9.63 17.76
C TRP A 146 -5.45 -8.98 17.30
N VAL A 147 -4.68 -8.32 18.19
CA VAL A 147 -3.47 -7.58 17.81
C VAL A 147 -2.40 -8.48 17.21
N ASP A 148 -2.18 -9.67 17.78
CA ASP A 148 -1.17 -10.60 17.26
C ASP A 148 -1.59 -11.25 15.94
N ALA A 149 -2.88 -11.54 15.79
CA ALA A 149 -3.45 -11.96 14.52
C ALA A 149 -3.25 -10.86 13.46
N PHE A 150 -3.59 -9.60 13.77
CA PHE A 150 -3.37 -8.48 12.86
C PHE A 150 -1.89 -8.30 12.50
N ARG A 151 -0.99 -8.38 13.48
CA ARG A 151 0.46 -8.28 13.26
C ARG A 151 0.96 -9.37 12.31
N THR A 152 0.47 -10.59 12.46
CA THR A 152 0.76 -11.71 11.57
C THR A 152 0.30 -11.38 10.15
N LEU A 153 -0.95 -10.95 9.98
CA LEU A 153 -1.53 -10.61 8.68
C LEU A 153 -0.83 -9.43 8.00
N ALA A 154 -0.50 -8.38 8.75
CA ALA A 154 0.18 -7.21 8.20
C ALA A 154 1.60 -7.50 7.71
N GLY A 155 2.21 -8.59 8.19
CA GLY A 155 3.57 -9.01 7.83
C GLY A 155 3.66 -10.01 6.67
N THR A 156 2.54 -10.53 6.17
CA THR A 156 2.52 -11.63 5.18
C THR A 156 1.56 -11.35 4.03
N ASP A 157 1.81 -11.94 2.87
CA ASP A 157 0.82 -12.11 1.79
C ASP A 157 0.16 -13.48 1.78
N ARG A 158 0.64 -14.40 2.62
CA ARG A 158 0.12 -15.76 2.80
C ARG A 158 -0.40 -15.90 4.22
N PRO A 159 -1.64 -15.46 4.49
CA PRO A 159 -2.22 -15.63 5.82
C PRO A 159 -2.36 -17.11 6.17
N PRO A 160 -2.33 -17.47 7.47
CA PRO A 160 -2.71 -18.80 7.91
C PRO A 160 -4.10 -19.18 7.38
N ALA A 161 -4.28 -20.45 6.99
CA ALA A 161 -5.53 -20.95 6.44
C ALA A 161 -6.62 -21.18 7.51
N ASP A 162 -6.25 -21.15 8.79
CA ASP A 162 -7.13 -21.41 9.92
C ASP A 162 -6.76 -20.55 11.16
N GLY A 163 -7.66 -20.58 12.14
CA GLY A 163 -7.50 -19.87 13.40
C GLY A 163 -7.79 -18.35 13.32
N PRO A 164 -7.43 -17.59 14.38
CA PRO A 164 -7.81 -16.18 14.50
C PRO A 164 -7.30 -15.30 13.35
N ALA A 165 -6.15 -15.61 12.76
CA ALA A 165 -5.67 -14.84 11.61
C ALA A 165 -6.58 -15.02 10.39
N SER A 166 -7.07 -16.24 10.12
CA SER A 166 -8.01 -16.49 9.02
C SER A 166 -9.33 -15.75 9.23
N ASP A 167 -9.92 -15.85 10.43
CA ASP A 167 -11.19 -15.18 10.78
C ASP A 167 -11.07 -13.65 10.63
N LEU A 168 -9.91 -13.10 11.00
CA LEU A 168 -9.65 -11.67 10.86
C LEU A 168 -9.49 -11.26 9.40
N VAL A 169 -8.88 -12.08 8.53
CA VAL A 169 -8.82 -11.78 7.08
C VAL A 169 -10.22 -11.68 6.50
N ASP A 170 -11.12 -12.60 6.83
CA ASP A 170 -12.50 -12.57 6.32
C ASP A 170 -13.21 -11.28 6.70
N GLN A 171 -13.07 -10.84 7.96
CA GLN A 171 -13.61 -9.56 8.42
C GLN A 171 -12.99 -8.38 7.68
N LEU A 172 -11.66 -8.35 7.52
CA LEU A 172 -10.98 -7.28 6.80
C LEU A 172 -11.40 -7.24 5.32
N VAL A 173 -11.56 -8.38 4.66
CA VAL A 173 -12.06 -8.47 3.28
C VAL A 173 -13.49 -7.93 3.17
N ALA A 174 -14.38 -8.33 4.09
CA ALA A 174 -15.75 -7.84 4.12
C ALA A 174 -15.84 -6.30 4.25
N HIS A 175 -14.85 -5.69 4.91
CA HIS A 175 -14.72 -4.23 5.04
C HIS A 175 -13.80 -3.58 4.00
N GLN A 176 -13.32 -4.31 2.99
CA GLN A 176 -12.36 -3.86 1.98
C GLN A 176 -11.06 -3.29 2.58
N LEU A 177 -10.65 -3.79 3.74
CA LEU A 177 -9.38 -3.52 4.43
C LEU A 177 -8.33 -4.60 4.19
N ALA A 178 -8.71 -5.70 3.54
CA ALA A 178 -7.79 -6.66 2.95
C ALA A 178 -8.27 -7.00 1.54
N LEU A 179 -7.33 -7.41 0.69
CA LEU A 179 -7.61 -7.93 -0.65
C LEU A 179 -7.26 -9.42 -0.67
N ARG A 180 -8.28 -10.26 -0.84
CA ARG A 180 -8.09 -11.68 -1.12
C ARG A 180 -7.92 -11.86 -2.62
N LEU A 181 -6.81 -12.48 -3.02
CA LEU A 181 -6.44 -12.68 -4.42
C LEU A 181 -6.77 -14.11 -4.87
N ASP A 182 -6.56 -15.08 -4.00
CA ASP A 182 -7.01 -16.47 -4.12
C ASP A 182 -7.11 -17.13 -2.73
N ASP A 183 -7.19 -18.46 -2.67
CA ASP A 183 -7.27 -19.24 -1.43
C ASP A 183 -5.98 -19.19 -0.58
N ARG A 184 -4.85 -18.78 -1.15
CA ARG A 184 -3.52 -18.77 -0.50
C ARG A 184 -2.99 -17.37 -0.26
N TYR A 185 -3.44 -16.38 -1.03
CA TYR A 185 -2.90 -15.03 -1.03
C TYR A 185 -3.95 -14.02 -0.62
N ALA A 186 -3.63 -13.26 0.42
CA ALA A 186 -4.36 -12.06 0.79
C ALA A 186 -3.42 -11.02 1.40
N VAL A 187 -3.71 -9.75 1.15
CA VAL A 187 -2.88 -8.63 1.62
C VAL A 187 -3.72 -7.65 2.41
N VAL A 188 -3.25 -7.29 3.61
CA VAL A 188 -3.81 -6.17 4.38
C VAL A 188 -3.53 -4.86 3.63
N LEU A 189 -4.58 -4.11 3.31
CA LEU A 189 -4.49 -2.93 2.46
C LEU A 189 -3.96 -1.68 3.18
N PRO A 190 -4.40 -1.38 4.43
CA PRO A 190 -3.79 -0.30 5.20
C PRO A 190 -2.29 -0.53 5.36
N TYR A 191 -1.47 0.46 5.03
CA TYR A 191 -0.04 0.41 5.33
C TYR A 191 0.27 1.05 6.69
N HIS A 192 1.40 0.66 7.28
CA HIS A 192 1.80 1.19 8.58
C HIS A 192 2.19 2.66 8.43
N ALA A 193 1.56 3.52 9.23
CA ALA A 193 1.92 4.93 9.28
C ALA A 193 3.16 5.13 10.16
N ASP A 194 4.31 4.62 9.74
CA ASP A 194 5.58 4.93 10.40
C ASP A 194 6.01 6.36 10.04
N ARG A 195 6.12 7.21 11.08
CA ARG A 195 6.59 8.61 11.04
C ARG A 195 5.79 9.53 10.10
N ARG A 196 4.74 10.14 10.63
CA ARG A 196 4.45 11.54 10.28
C ARG A 196 5.34 12.45 11.15
N PRO A 197 6.12 13.39 10.59
CA PRO A 197 6.24 14.66 11.28
C PRO A 197 4.81 15.22 11.39
N PRO A 198 4.38 15.75 12.55
CA PRO A 198 3.14 16.50 12.58
C PRO A 198 3.23 17.62 11.54
N PRO A 199 2.18 17.91 10.75
CA PRO A 199 2.17 19.10 9.92
C PRO A 199 2.43 20.31 10.84
N GLY A 200 3.56 21.01 10.65
CA GLY A 200 3.87 22.27 11.32
C GLY A 200 4.91 22.25 12.46
N ARG A 201 5.85 21.30 12.53
CA ARG A 201 6.99 21.41 13.45
C ARG A 201 8.32 21.30 12.69
N GLU A 202 8.88 22.45 12.31
CA GLU A 202 10.29 22.53 11.96
C GLU A 202 11.13 22.17 13.19
N PRO A 203 12.24 21.42 13.04
CA PRO A 203 13.23 21.32 14.10
C PRO A 203 13.88 22.70 14.24
N GLY A 204 13.53 23.41 15.31
CA GLY A 204 14.23 24.63 15.70
C GLY A 204 15.70 24.31 16.06
N PRO A 205 16.61 25.30 15.91
CA PRO A 205 18.01 25.16 16.28
C PRO A 205 18.21 24.87 17.77
#